data_AF-A0A1H9XA93-F1
#
_entry.id   AF-A0A1H9XA93-F1
#
_cell.length_a   1.000
_cell.length_b   1.000
_cell.length_c   1.000
_cell.angle_alpha   90.00
_cell.angle_beta   90.00
_cell.angle_gamma   90.00
#
_symmetry.space_group_name_H-M   'P 1'
#
loop_
_entity.id
_entity.type
_entity.pdbx_description
1 polymer ?
#
loop_
_entity_poly.entity_id
_entity_poly.type
_entity_poly.pdbx_seq_one_letter_code
_entity_poly.pdbx_strand_id
1 'polypeptide(L)' 'MKTLIVSAALGLTAIAGAAQANPQLEAAAQQKFDRYNVAADASALSVAQLAEIQFIETDDTAAGASTRALLTQAASR' A
#
# COMPACT_ATOMS: atom_id res chain seq x y z
N MET A 1 -33.85 -44.35 -8.65
CA MET A 1 -32.52 -44.58 -9.26
C MET A 1 -32.40 -43.70 -10.50
N LYS A 2 -31.57 -42.66 -10.47
CA LYS A 2 -31.22 -41.85 -11.65
C LYS A 2 -29.80 -41.28 -11.44
N THR A 3 -28.85 -41.94 -12.08
CA THR A 3 -27.51 -41.54 -12.59
C THR A 3 -27.17 -40.05 -12.43
N LEU A 4 -26.17 -39.63 -11.63
CA LEU A 4 -24.70 -39.68 -11.77
C LEU A 4 -24.09 -38.72 -12.82
N ILE A 5 -23.42 -37.68 -12.26
CA ILE A 5 -22.15 -36.99 -12.61
C ILE A 5 -22.04 -36.27 -13.97
N VAL A 6 -21.52 -35.04 -13.97
CA VAL A 6 -20.21 -34.65 -14.58
C VAL A 6 -20.05 -33.12 -14.65
N SER A 7 -19.02 -32.66 -13.95
CA SER A 7 -18.08 -31.60 -14.30
C SER A 7 -18.58 -30.22 -14.76
N ALA A 8 -18.58 -29.29 -13.81
CA ALA A 8 -18.01 -27.97 -14.04
C ALA A 8 -16.82 -27.79 -13.09
N ALA A 9 -15.67 -28.35 -13.48
CA ALA A 9 -14.39 -27.83 -13.04
C ALA A 9 -14.21 -26.41 -13.60
N LEU A 10 -13.40 -25.61 -12.91
CA LEU A 10 -13.01 -24.22 -13.22
C LEU A 10 -13.84 -23.13 -12.54
N GLY A 11 -13.82 -23.15 -11.21
CA GLY A 11 -13.73 -21.92 -10.41
C GLY A 11 -12.34 -21.81 -9.78
N LEU A 12 -11.28 -22.05 -10.57
CA LEU A 12 -9.92 -21.68 -10.13
C LEU A 12 -9.87 -20.14 -10.06
N THR A 13 -9.10 -19.63 -9.10
CA THR A 13 -8.69 -18.23 -8.96
C THR A 13 -9.72 -17.23 -8.42
N ALA A 14 -9.95 -17.31 -7.11
CA ALA A 14 -9.91 -16.10 -6.28
C ALA A 14 -9.06 -16.32 -5.01
N ILE A 15 -7.91 -16.98 -5.16
CA ILE A 15 -6.73 -16.69 -4.33
C ILE A 15 -6.15 -15.33 -4.76
N ALA A 16 -6.95 -14.29 -4.59
CA ALA A 16 -6.55 -12.91 -4.66
C ALA A 16 -7.33 -12.18 -3.56
N GLY A 17 -7.36 -12.79 -2.37
CA GLY A 17 -7.76 -12.12 -1.15
C GLY A 17 -6.68 -11.13 -0.81
N ALA A 18 -6.77 -9.99 -1.49
CA ALA A 18 -6.19 -8.69 -1.23
C ALA A 18 -4.70 -8.67 -0.80
N ALA A 19 -3.91 -7.90 -1.53
CA ALA A 19 -2.97 -7.02 -0.84
C ALA A 19 -3.75 -6.43 0.34
N GLN A 20 -3.50 -6.93 1.55
CA GLN A 20 -4.20 -6.46 2.73
C GLN A 20 -3.64 -5.09 3.01
N ALA A 21 -4.16 -4.13 2.24
CA ALA A 21 -4.01 -2.72 2.35
C ALA A 21 -4.26 -2.45 3.83
N ASN A 22 -3.19 -2.18 4.55
CA ASN A 22 -3.26 -2.03 5.99
C ASN A 22 -3.75 -0.59 6.17
N PRO A 23 -5.05 -0.37 6.41
CA PRO A 23 -5.67 0.94 6.22
C PRO A 23 -5.06 1.99 7.15
N GLN A 24 -4.50 1.54 8.28
CA GLN A 24 -3.75 2.37 9.21
C GLN A 24 -2.41 2.84 8.63
N LEU A 25 -1.69 1.97 7.92
CA LEU A 25 -0.43 2.33 7.26
C LEU A 25 -0.68 3.23 6.05
N GLU A 26 -1.72 2.95 5.26
CA GLU A 26 -2.12 3.82 4.15
C GLU A 26 -2.50 5.21 4.64
N ALA A 27 -3.36 5.31 5.65
CA ALA A 27 -3.75 6.60 6.21
C ALA A 27 -2.55 7.37 6.79
N ALA A 28 -1.62 6.68 7.46
CA ALA A 28 -0.41 7.31 7.99
C ALA A 28 0.53 7.78 6.87
N ALA A 29 0.71 6.99 5.82
CA ALA A 29 1.52 7.36 4.66
C ALA A 29 0.88 8.54 3.90
N GLN A 30 -0.44 8.50 3.69
CA GLN A 30 -1.18 9.57 3.04
C GLN A 30 -1.06 10.88 3.84
N GLN A 31 -1.22 10.84 5.16
CA GLN A 31 -1.01 12.03 6.01
C GLN A 31 0.41 12.60 5.91
N LYS A 32 1.45 11.75 5.77
CA LYS A 32 2.82 12.21 5.52
C LYS A 32 2.93 12.83 4.12
N PHE A 33 2.34 12.21 3.11
CA PHE A 33 2.32 12.77 1.75
C PHE A 33 1.63 14.12 1.70
N ASP A 34 0.48 14.28 2.36
CA ASP A 34 -0.23 15.55 2.46
C ASP A 34 0.60 16.60 3.21
N ARG A 35 1.19 16.24 4.36
CA ARG A 35 2.04 17.16 5.15
C ARG A 35 3.23 17.68 4.34
N TYR A 36 3.89 16.82 3.59
CA TYR A 36 5.05 17.18 2.79
C TYR A 36 4.70 17.48 1.33
N ASN A 37 3.41 17.54 0.98
CA ASN A 37 2.89 17.76 -0.36
C ASN A 37 3.61 16.91 -1.44
N VAL A 38 3.63 15.59 -1.21
CA VAL A 38 4.13 14.55 -2.11
C VAL A 38 2.97 14.10 -2.99
N ALA A 39 3.14 14.13 -4.32
CA ALA A 39 2.14 13.65 -5.27
C ALA A 39 2.22 12.12 -5.42
N ALA A 40 1.87 11.39 -4.37
CA ALA A 40 1.79 9.93 -4.37
C ALA A 40 0.46 9.49 -3.71
N ASP A 41 -0.09 8.38 -4.21
CA ASP A 41 -1.30 7.77 -3.66
C ASP A 41 -0.89 6.60 -2.76
N ALA A 42 -1.18 6.68 -1.46
CA ALA A 42 -0.79 5.64 -0.51
C ALA A 42 -1.52 4.30 -0.76
N SER A 43 -2.74 4.34 -1.32
CA SER A 43 -3.53 3.14 -1.61
C SER A 43 -3.02 2.36 -2.83
N ALA A 44 -2.24 2.99 -3.69
CA ALA A 44 -1.52 2.34 -4.78
C ALA A 44 -0.21 1.66 -4.32
N LEU A 45 0.23 1.85 -3.07
CA LEU A 45 1.48 1.32 -2.55
C LEU A 45 1.32 -0.08 -1.92
N SER A 46 2.38 -0.86 -2.01
CA SER A 46 2.52 -2.13 -1.31
C SER A 46 2.74 -1.92 0.19
N VAL A 47 2.39 -2.94 0.99
CA VAL A 47 2.60 -2.92 2.46
C VAL A 47 4.06 -2.66 2.83
N ALA A 48 5.03 -3.15 2.03
CA ALA A 48 6.46 -2.91 2.26
C ALA A 48 6.84 -1.43 2.09
N GLN A 49 6.37 -0.78 1.02
CA GLN A 49 6.57 0.64 0.77
C GLN A 49 5.92 1.49 1.87
N LEU A 50 4.69 1.13 2.26
CA LEU A 50 3.97 1.80 3.35
C LEU A 50 4.70 1.69 4.70
N ALA A 51 5.29 0.52 4.99
CA ALA A 51 6.11 0.34 6.17
C ALA A 51 7.38 1.22 6.11
N GLU A 52 8.09 1.26 4.98
CA GLU A 52 9.24 2.17 4.79
C GLU A 52 8.86 3.63 5.07
N ILE A 53 7.72 4.08 4.53
CA ILE A 53 7.20 5.44 4.74
C ILE A 53 6.91 5.73 6.22
N GLN A 54 6.41 4.73 6.95
CA GLN A 54 6.15 4.87 8.38
C GLN A 54 7.44 5.12 9.18
N PHE A 55 8.56 4.48 8.80
CA PHE A 55 9.86 4.63 9.46
C PHE A 55 10.60 5.92 9.11
N ILE A 56 10.17 6.67 8.08
CA ILE A 56 10.78 7.96 7.76
C ILE A 56 10.48 8.95 8.88
N GLU A 57 11.53 9.35 9.61
CA GLU A 57 11.47 10.38 10.63
C GLU A 57 11.11 11.73 10.02
N THR A 58 10.09 12.37 10.60
CA THR A 58 9.53 13.64 10.17
C THR A 58 9.86 14.67 11.22
N ASP A 59 11.09 15.19 11.18
CA ASP A 59 11.52 16.25 12.10
C ASP A 59 11.08 17.61 11.54
N ASP A 60 10.25 18.32 12.32
CA ASP A 60 9.49 19.51 11.88
C ASP A 60 10.41 20.74 11.67
N THR A 61 11.60 20.72 12.25
CA THR A 61 12.39 21.94 12.51
C THR A 61 13.13 22.51 11.29
N ALA A 62 13.47 21.70 10.27
CA ALA A 62 14.16 22.16 9.06
C ALA A 62 14.17 21.16 7.88
N ALA A 63 13.67 19.94 8.05
CA ALA A 63 13.98 18.82 7.15
C ALA A 63 12.98 18.60 5.99
N GLY A 64 11.96 19.46 5.82
CA GLY A 64 10.82 19.15 4.95
C GLY A 64 11.15 18.79 3.49
N ALA A 65 12.18 19.40 2.89
CA ALA A 65 12.63 19.04 1.54
C ALA A 65 13.32 17.66 1.50
N SER A 66 14.14 17.34 2.50
CA SER A 66 14.81 16.04 2.64
C SER A 66 13.78 14.93 2.94
N THR A 67 12.81 15.21 3.80
CA THR A 67 11.72 14.29 4.12
C THR A 67 10.83 14.04 2.91
N ARG A 68 10.49 15.08 2.14
CA ARG A 68 9.77 14.91 0.86
C ARG A 68 10.54 13.99 -0.09
N ALA A 69 11.84 14.19 -0.25
CA ALA A 69 12.65 13.36 -1.14
C ALA A 69 12.67 11.88 -0.71
N LEU A 70 12.79 11.62 0.59
CA LEU A 70 12.74 10.27 1.16
C LEU A 70 11.37 9.61 0.95
N LEU A 71 10.28 10.38 1.15
CA LEU A 71 8.91 9.90 0.95
C LEU A 71 8.64 9.54 -0.52
N THR A 72 9.05 10.40 -1.46
CA THR A 72 8.95 10.13 -2.89
C THR A 72 9.77 8.90 -3.27
N GLN A 73 10.99 8.77 -2.74
CA GLN A 73 11.86 7.64 -3.02
C GLN A 73 11.23 6.32 -2.54
N ALA A 74 10.71 6.27 -1.31
CA ALA A 74 10.05 5.10 -0.76
C ALA A 74 8.78 4.71 -1.55
N ALA A 75 8.01 5.70 -2.02
CA ALA A 75 6.84 5.47 -2.88
C ALA A 75 7.18 4.97 -4.29
N SER A 76 8.44 5.15 -4.74
CA SER A 76 8.89 4.80 -6.10
C SER A 76 9.65 3.46 -6.18
N ARG A 77 9.83 2.76 -5.06
CA ARG A 77 10.61 1.50 -5.01
C ARG A 77 9.85 0.29 -5.52
#